data_AF-A0A969IAH0-F1
#
_entry.id   AF-A0A969IAH0-F1
#
_cell.length_a   1.000
_cell.length_b   1.000
_cell.length_c   1.000
_cell.angle_alpha   90.00
_cell.angle_beta   90.00
_cell.angle_gamma   90.00
#
_symmetry.space_group_name_H-M   'P 1'
#
loop_
_entity.id
_entity.type
_entity.pdbx_description
1 polymer ?
#
loop_
_entity_poly.entity_id
_entity_poly.type
_entity_poly.pdbx_seq_one_letter_code
_entity_poly.pdbx_strand_id
1 'polypeptide(L)'
;MTDWKEVTTGLDYGSYAAWEAALEGPEPQFVPVFFRLRKSCRKDLSQSDAIREVTSLPTIAFSQHERNLLETERVLAERCDWLHEVRGVLYCLRAAIEALPDQVEVLQVGPAIARPDPLPLSQGLNLQETQGELDPEVPVFAVIDDGIGFLNARFRRSRLETRFRALWFQTAIRIEDPGISKRDDIICGRVLTGEAIDAHLAAGGDEGEIYRQINRAVLPLTERAPTNRRIAHGTHVADLAAGTDPFRDDALKAVPLLAVQLPPATVRETAGRRMESYLIQGLRWILAETLRQADRTDVPPLVVNLSIGSLAGPGDKTTFLADWFRYEIARHARVGQGAEVRLVIAFGNARKSRLAARAELRGSSPLLLDWRVLPDDHTSSFVELRVDTGMTRGLQVTLTPPPGSALPALAVDWPEGKKGWRLAVPEGPLAAATAVPERGGNRFCTWRLP
;
A
#
# COMPACT_ATOMS: atom_id res chain seq x y z
N MET A 1 12.24 30.29 21.23
CA MET A 1 13.02 30.10 20.00
C MET A 1 12.56 28.82 19.37
N THR A 2 12.32 28.84 18.07
CA THR A 2 11.97 27.66 17.28
C THR A 2 13.30 26.97 16.95
N ASP A 3 13.61 25.85 17.60
CA ASP A 3 14.88 25.13 17.43
C ASP A 3 14.64 23.68 17.04
N TRP A 4 15.59 23.10 16.31
CA TRP A 4 15.57 21.69 15.94
C TRP A 4 15.83 20.81 17.16
N LYS A 5 14.99 19.78 17.34
CA LYS A 5 15.13 18.76 18.39
C LYS A 5 15.39 17.40 17.79
N GLU A 6 16.37 16.67 18.32
CA GLU A 6 16.62 15.29 17.92
C GLU A 6 15.45 14.37 18.31
N VAL A 7 15.14 13.41 17.44
CA VAL A 7 14.09 12.40 17.62
C VAL A 7 14.72 11.04 17.36
N THR A 8 14.52 10.11 18.28
CA THR A 8 15.05 8.72 18.18
C THR A 8 13.94 7.68 18.15
N THR A 9 12.77 7.98 18.72
CA THR A 9 11.62 7.07 18.79
C THR A 9 10.94 6.89 17.42
N GLY A 10 10.56 5.65 17.10
CA GLY A 10 9.73 5.35 15.92
C GLY A 10 10.50 5.27 14.59
N LEU A 11 11.82 5.46 14.61
CA LEU A 11 12.67 5.39 13.42
C LEU A 11 12.99 3.95 12.98
N ASP A 12 12.57 2.96 13.75
CA ASP A 12 13.08 1.60 13.66
C ASP A 12 12.64 0.80 12.45
N TYR A 13 11.54 1.20 11.84
CA TYR A 13 10.88 0.45 10.77
C TYR A 13 10.92 1.20 9.43
N GLY A 14 11.72 2.28 9.40
CA GLY A 14 12.12 3.02 8.22
C GLY A 14 11.06 3.83 7.50
N SER A 15 11.48 4.44 6.39
CA SER A 15 10.65 5.13 5.41
C SER A 15 9.86 6.35 5.95
N TYR A 16 8.73 6.64 5.31
CA TYR A 16 7.78 7.70 5.66
C TYR A 16 7.01 7.42 6.96
N ALA A 17 6.76 6.16 7.32
CA ALA A 17 6.08 5.83 8.58
C ALA A 17 6.91 6.18 9.82
N ALA A 18 8.25 6.07 9.73
CA ALA A 18 9.17 6.58 10.74
C ALA A 18 9.10 8.11 10.85
N TRP A 19 8.89 8.77 9.73
CA TRP A 19 8.77 10.22 9.65
C TRP A 19 7.40 10.72 10.16
N GLU A 20 6.29 10.04 9.84
CA GLU A 20 4.96 10.32 10.40
C GLU A 20 4.99 10.17 11.92
N ALA A 21 5.59 9.08 12.41
CA ALA A 21 5.77 8.86 13.85
C ALA A 21 6.57 10.00 14.51
N ALA A 22 7.60 10.53 13.83
CA ALA A 22 8.36 11.67 14.34
C ALA A 22 7.52 12.96 14.44
N LEU A 23 6.51 13.14 13.58
CA LEU A 23 5.63 14.31 13.57
C LEU A 23 4.41 14.18 14.47
N GLU A 24 3.68 13.07 14.40
CA GLU A 24 2.33 12.92 14.97
C GLU A 24 2.31 12.68 16.49
N GLY A 25 3.46 12.41 17.11
CA GLY A 25 3.57 12.24 18.56
C GLY A 25 3.14 10.84 19.05
N PRO A 26 3.04 10.63 20.37
CA PRO A 26 2.95 9.31 21.00
C PRO A 26 1.54 8.68 21.04
N GLU A 27 0.58 9.18 20.27
CA GLU A 27 -0.76 8.59 20.28
C GLU A 27 -0.73 7.12 19.81
N PRO A 28 -1.57 6.24 20.38
CA PRO A 28 -1.61 4.84 20.01
C PRO A 28 -2.12 4.68 18.57
N GLN A 29 -1.19 4.54 17.64
CA GLN A 29 -1.48 4.32 16.22
C GLN A 29 -1.72 2.83 15.95
N PHE A 30 -2.83 2.49 15.28
CA PHE A 30 -3.04 1.15 14.73
C PHE A 30 -2.48 1.11 13.31
N VAL A 31 -1.52 0.21 13.06
CA VAL A 31 -0.68 0.25 11.86
C VAL A 31 -0.60 -1.12 11.19
N PRO A 32 -0.55 -1.18 9.85
CA PRO A 32 -0.16 -2.39 9.14
C PRO A 32 1.35 -2.61 9.28
N VAL A 33 1.73 -3.84 9.59
CA VAL A 33 3.10 -4.31 9.74
C VAL A 33 3.34 -5.40 8.71
N PHE A 34 4.20 -5.09 7.75
CA PHE A 34 4.70 -6.02 6.74
C PHE A 34 5.79 -6.85 7.39
N PHE A 35 5.60 -8.16 7.46
CA PHE A 35 6.53 -9.03 8.15
C PHE A 35 6.96 -10.22 7.30
N ARG A 36 8.05 -10.83 7.75
CA ARG A 36 8.53 -12.13 7.33
C ARG A 36 8.60 -13.06 8.52
N LEU A 37 8.17 -14.30 8.34
CA LEU A 37 8.46 -15.36 9.30
C LEU A 37 9.88 -15.88 9.07
N ARG A 38 10.73 -15.77 10.09
CA ARG A 38 12.03 -16.43 10.11
C ARG A 38 11.80 -17.92 10.30
N LYS A 39 12.59 -18.75 9.59
CA LYS A 39 12.74 -20.15 10.00
C LYS A 39 13.27 -20.14 11.43
N SER A 40 12.47 -20.67 12.34
CA SER A 40 12.74 -20.63 13.78
C SER A 40 14.16 -21.10 14.10
N CYS A 41 14.87 -20.35 14.94
CA CYS A 41 16.15 -20.78 15.52
C CYS A 41 15.98 -22.00 16.46
N ARG A 42 14.74 -22.26 16.91
CA ARG A 42 14.37 -23.46 17.65
C ARG A 42 14.25 -24.61 16.65
N LYS A 43 15.06 -25.66 16.84
CA LYS A 43 15.14 -26.85 15.97
C LYS A 43 13.80 -27.59 15.80
N ASP A 44 12.82 -27.29 16.65
CA ASP A 44 11.61 -28.09 16.81
C ASP A 44 10.34 -27.38 16.29
N LEU A 45 10.43 -26.15 15.79
CA LEU A 45 9.27 -25.40 15.30
C LEU A 45 9.18 -25.46 13.78
N SER A 46 8.14 -26.14 13.26
CA SER A 46 7.89 -26.19 11.82
C SER A 46 7.39 -24.84 11.29
N GLN A 47 7.44 -24.63 9.98
CA GLN A 47 6.87 -23.43 9.35
C GLN A 47 5.34 -23.33 9.58
N SER A 48 4.63 -24.47 9.60
CA SER A 48 3.20 -24.53 9.91
C SER A 48 2.94 -24.05 11.35
N ASP A 49 3.74 -24.48 12.31
CA ASP A 49 3.60 -24.07 13.71
C ASP A 49 3.88 -22.57 13.88
N ALA A 50 4.88 -22.03 13.18
CA ALA A 50 5.16 -20.59 13.19
C ALA A 50 3.99 -19.77 12.64
N ILE A 51 3.35 -20.23 11.55
CA ILE A 51 2.15 -19.58 11.01
C ILE A 51 0.99 -19.65 12.01
N ARG A 52 0.77 -20.82 12.63
CA ARG A 52 -0.31 -21.02 13.62
C ARG A 52 -0.11 -20.13 14.84
N GLU A 53 1.10 -20.07 15.37
CA GLU A 53 1.46 -19.25 16.53
C GLU A 53 1.17 -17.77 16.23
N VAL A 54 1.66 -17.24 15.11
CA VAL A 54 1.48 -15.83 14.75
C VAL A 54 0.01 -15.51 14.46
N THR A 55 -0.71 -16.36 13.72
CA THR A 55 -2.13 -16.11 13.39
C THR A 55 -3.08 -16.22 14.59
N SER A 56 -2.62 -16.82 15.70
CA SER A 56 -3.35 -16.96 16.96
C SER A 56 -3.11 -15.84 17.99
N LEU A 57 -2.20 -14.90 17.71
CA LEU A 57 -1.88 -13.82 18.63
C LEU A 57 -3.08 -12.89 18.86
N PRO A 58 -3.52 -12.65 20.11
CA PRO A 58 -4.72 -11.87 20.41
C PRO A 58 -4.55 -10.36 20.24
N THR A 59 -3.30 -9.88 20.18
CA THR A 59 -2.95 -8.46 20.11
C THR A 59 -2.83 -7.93 18.68
N ILE A 60 -2.98 -8.80 17.68
CA ILE A 60 -2.87 -8.45 16.27
C ILE A 60 -4.13 -8.85 15.52
N ALA A 61 -4.33 -8.22 14.37
CA ALA A 61 -5.41 -8.54 13.45
C ALA A 61 -4.86 -8.83 12.06
N PHE A 62 -5.66 -9.54 11.28
CA PHE A 62 -5.40 -9.85 9.89
C PHE A 62 -6.68 -9.60 9.11
N SER A 63 -6.55 -9.04 7.91
CA SER A 63 -7.65 -9.07 6.95
C SER A 63 -7.91 -10.53 6.52
N GLN A 64 -9.14 -10.89 6.17
CA GLN A 64 -9.50 -12.27 5.81
C GLN A 64 -8.64 -12.83 4.68
N HIS A 65 -8.36 -12.04 3.64
CA HIS A 65 -7.52 -12.47 2.52
C HIS A 65 -6.11 -12.86 3.00
N GLU A 66 -5.58 -12.16 4.01
CA GLU A 66 -4.30 -12.50 4.62
C GLU A 66 -4.38 -13.82 5.38
N ARG A 67 -5.43 -14.01 6.18
CA ARG A 67 -5.67 -15.27 6.90
C ARG A 67 -5.77 -16.45 5.94
N ASN A 68 -6.48 -16.27 4.82
CA ASN A 68 -6.65 -17.32 3.82
C ASN A 68 -5.32 -17.69 3.15
N LEU A 69 -4.52 -16.70 2.77
CA LEU A 69 -3.22 -16.96 2.17
C LEU A 69 -2.26 -17.65 3.16
N LEU A 70 -2.24 -17.20 4.42
CA LEU A 70 -1.43 -17.83 5.47
C LEU A 70 -1.91 -19.25 5.79
N GLU A 71 -3.22 -19.49 5.85
CA GLU A 71 -3.78 -20.83 6.05
C GLU A 71 -3.42 -21.78 4.90
N THR A 72 -3.46 -21.28 3.67
CA THR A 72 -3.07 -22.05 2.49
C THR A 72 -1.59 -22.45 2.55
N GLU A 73 -0.70 -21.51 2.89
CA GLU A 73 0.73 -21.80 3.08
C GLU A 73 0.99 -22.72 4.27
N ARG A 74 0.20 -22.61 5.35
CA ARG A 74 0.27 -23.51 6.51
C ARG A 74 -0.04 -24.95 6.11
N VAL A 75 -1.15 -25.17 5.41
CA VAL A 75 -1.56 -26.49 4.91
C VAL A 75 -0.52 -27.06 3.94
N LEU A 76 0.02 -26.24 3.05
CA LEU A 76 1.10 -26.66 2.15
C LEU A 76 2.36 -27.06 2.92
N ALA A 77 2.73 -26.28 3.95
CA ALA A 77 3.89 -26.56 4.78
C ALA A 77 3.76 -27.82 5.67
N GLU A 78 2.55 -28.32 5.89
CA GLU A 78 2.31 -29.62 6.54
C GLU A 78 2.48 -30.79 5.59
N ARG A 79 2.24 -30.57 4.29
CA ARG A 79 2.25 -31.61 3.26
C ARG A 79 3.64 -31.83 2.65
N CYS A 80 4.52 -30.83 2.66
CA CYS A 80 5.85 -30.92 2.06
C CYS A 80 6.92 -30.16 2.87
N ASP A 81 8.19 -30.41 2.57
CA ASP A 81 9.30 -29.63 3.12
C ASP A 81 9.24 -28.20 2.55
N TRP A 82 8.61 -27.29 3.30
CA TRP A 82 8.41 -25.92 2.87
C TRP A 82 9.71 -25.12 2.97
N LEU A 83 10.31 -24.89 1.80
CA LEU A 83 11.55 -24.12 1.68
C LEU A 83 11.31 -22.65 1.36
N HIS A 84 10.06 -22.24 1.16
CA HIS A 84 9.73 -20.89 0.76
C HIS A 84 9.56 -19.94 1.95
N GLU A 85 9.97 -18.70 1.76
CA GLU A 85 9.72 -17.61 2.70
C GLU A 85 8.22 -17.36 2.84
N VAL A 86 7.76 -17.06 4.06
CA VAL A 86 6.38 -16.65 4.35
C VAL A 86 6.39 -15.18 4.78
N ARG A 87 5.64 -14.34 4.06
CA ARG A 87 5.48 -12.92 4.36
C ARG A 87 4.03 -12.55 4.51
N GLY A 88 3.74 -11.77 5.54
CA GLY A 88 2.38 -11.37 5.89
C GLY A 88 2.20 -9.87 6.08
N VAL A 89 0.94 -9.45 6.20
CA VAL A 89 0.56 -8.13 6.71
C VAL A 89 -0.33 -8.32 7.93
N LEU A 90 0.20 -8.05 9.11
CA LEU A 90 -0.58 -8.00 10.35
C LEU A 90 -0.91 -6.54 10.69
N TYR A 91 -1.89 -6.33 11.55
CA TYR A 91 -2.22 -5.01 12.07
C TYR A 91 -2.15 -5.04 13.59
N CYS A 92 -1.47 -4.08 14.18
CA CYS A 92 -1.36 -3.99 15.62
C CYS A 92 -1.23 -2.53 16.06
N LEU A 93 -1.34 -2.29 17.38
CA LEU A 93 -0.89 -1.02 17.93
C LEU A 93 0.61 -0.89 17.69
N ARG A 94 1.07 0.31 17.31
CA ARG A 94 2.50 0.58 17.07
C ARG A 94 3.37 0.21 18.27
N ALA A 95 2.91 0.47 19.48
CA ALA A 95 3.61 0.10 20.71
C ALA A 95 3.76 -1.41 20.92
N ALA A 96 2.91 -2.23 20.27
CA ALA A 96 2.97 -3.69 20.38
C ALA A 96 4.00 -4.33 19.41
N ILE A 97 4.59 -3.55 18.50
CA ILE A 97 5.56 -4.08 17.52
C ILE A 97 6.79 -4.68 18.22
N GLU A 98 7.27 -4.04 19.30
CA GLU A 98 8.42 -4.52 20.09
C GLU A 98 8.12 -5.82 20.86
N ALA A 99 6.84 -6.13 21.06
CA ALA A 99 6.39 -7.35 21.74
C ALA A 99 6.02 -8.48 20.76
N LEU A 100 6.23 -8.29 19.45
CA LEU A 100 6.02 -9.35 18.47
C LEU A 100 7.03 -10.48 18.71
N PRO A 101 6.65 -11.76 18.52
CA PRO A 101 7.57 -12.89 18.71
C PRO A 101 8.82 -12.77 17.82
N ASP A 102 9.97 -13.26 18.30
CA ASP A 102 11.27 -13.19 17.60
C ASP A 102 11.28 -13.77 16.16
N GLN A 103 10.35 -14.67 15.87
CA GLN A 103 10.16 -15.23 14.53
C GLN A 103 9.53 -14.25 13.54
N VAL A 104 8.90 -13.19 14.01
CA VAL A 104 8.29 -12.13 13.19
C VAL A 104 9.34 -11.06 12.93
N GLU A 105 9.96 -11.11 11.75
CA GLU A 105 10.83 -10.05 11.28
C GLU A 105 10.01 -8.95 10.62
N VAL A 106 9.98 -7.77 11.24
CA VAL A 106 9.34 -6.59 10.67
C VAL A 106 10.17 -6.08 9.47
N LEU A 107 9.53 -6.02 8.31
CA LEU A 107 10.13 -5.53 7.06
C LEU A 107 9.79 -4.07 6.81
N GLN A 108 8.54 -3.66 7.07
CA GLN A 108 8.06 -2.29 6.91
C GLN A 108 6.82 -2.06 7.78
N VAL A 109 6.59 -0.82 8.18
CA VAL A 109 5.34 -0.38 8.83
C VAL A 109 4.67 0.62 7.91
N GLY A 110 3.38 0.43 7.62
CA GLY A 110 2.60 1.35 6.79
C GLY A 110 1.92 2.46 7.61
N PRO A 111 1.12 3.31 6.95
CA PRO A 111 0.47 4.44 7.59
C PRO A 111 -0.59 3.99 8.60
N ALA A 112 -0.82 4.82 9.61
CA ALA A 112 -1.85 4.56 10.61
C ALA A 112 -3.25 4.53 9.99
N ILE A 113 -4.08 3.66 10.54
CA ILE A 113 -5.49 3.50 10.18
C ILE A 113 -6.35 3.54 11.45
N ALA A 114 -7.65 3.77 11.28
CA ALA A 114 -8.59 3.62 12.38
C ALA A 114 -8.64 2.15 12.81
N ARG A 115 -8.53 1.92 14.11
CA ARG A 115 -8.67 0.57 14.68
C ARG A 115 -10.13 0.14 14.57
N PRO A 116 -10.44 -1.00 13.94
CA PRO A 116 -11.80 -1.56 13.99
C PRO A 116 -12.08 -2.13 15.40
N ASP A 117 -13.32 -1.99 15.88
CA ASP A 117 -13.79 -2.59 17.12
C ASP A 117 -15.06 -3.41 16.86
N PRO A 118 -15.10 -4.73 17.14
CA PRO A 118 -13.99 -5.58 17.60
C PRO A 118 -13.00 -5.94 16.49
N LEU A 119 -11.82 -6.45 16.86
CA LEU A 119 -10.88 -7.02 15.89
C LEU A 119 -11.51 -8.28 15.25
N PRO A 120 -11.50 -8.42 13.91
CA PRO A 120 -12.10 -9.58 13.27
C PRO A 120 -11.31 -10.87 13.57
N LEU A 121 -12.05 -11.88 14.07
CA LEU A 121 -11.55 -13.19 14.49
C LEU A 121 -12.11 -14.32 13.62
N SER A 122 -12.04 -14.17 12.30
CA SER A 122 -12.35 -15.25 11.38
C SER A 122 -11.19 -16.23 11.24
N GLN A 123 -11.51 -17.50 10.98
CA GLN A 123 -10.51 -18.49 10.58
C GLN A 123 -10.13 -18.28 9.12
N GLY A 124 -8.87 -18.59 8.79
CA GLY A 124 -8.44 -18.64 7.39
C GLY A 124 -9.05 -19.83 6.67
N LEU A 125 -9.31 -19.67 5.37
CA LEU A 125 -9.69 -20.75 4.47
C LEU A 125 -8.50 -21.16 3.62
N ASN A 126 -8.35 -22.46 3.34
CA ASN A 126 -7.43 -22.94 2.32
C ASN A 126 -7.95 -22.59 0.93
N LEU A 127 -7.28 -21.67 0.24
CA LEU A 127 -7.68 -21.19 -1.08
C LEU A 127 -7.53 -22.24 -2.18
N GLN A 128 -6.77 -23.31 -1.98
CA GLN A 128 -6.70 -24.42 -2.94
C GLN A 128 -7.93 -25.32 -2.91
N GLU A 129 -8.80 -25.15 -1.91
CA GLU A 129 -10.00 -25.96 -1.68
C GLU A 129 -11.30 -25.15 -1.89
N THR A 130 -11.19 -23.84 -2.16
CA THR A 130 -12.36 -23.00 -2.44
C THR A 130 -12.97 -23.34 -3.78
N GLN A 131 -14.30 -23.40 -3.87
CA GLN A 131 -15.04 -23.57 -5.12
C GLN A 131 -15.60 -22.23 -5.55
N GLY A 132 -15.10 -21.73 -6.68
CA GLY A 132 -15.52 -20.48 -7.29
C GLY A 132 -16.10 -20.65 -8.68
N GLU A 133 -16.34 -19.52 -9.35
CA GLU A 133 -17.06 -19.44 -10.63
C GLU A 133 -16.23 -18.76 -11.73
N LEU A 134 -14.94 -18.52 -11.51
CA LEU A 134 -14.08 -18.04 -12.56
C LEU A 134 -13.82 -19.15 -13.56
N ASP A 135 -13.99 -18.85 -14.84
CA ASP A 135 -13.61 -19.73 -15.93
C ASP A 135 -12.08 -19.68 -16.08
N PRO A 136 -11.35 -20.80 -15.94
CA PRO A 136 -9.90 -20.84 -16.04
C PRO A 136 -9.37 -20.43 -17.42
N GLU A 137 -10.19 -20.53 -18.48
CA GLU A 137 -9.81 -20.16 -19.85
C GLU A 137 -10.01 -18.66 -20.15
N VAL A 138 -10.71 -17.93 -19.27
CA VAL A 138 -10.97 -16.50 -19.43
C VAL A 138 -10.08 -15.71 -18.47
N PRO A 139 -9.19 -14.84 -18.97
CA PRO A 139 -8.32 -14.06 -18.09
C PRO A 139 -9.13 -13.10 -17.22
N VAL A 140 -8.62 -12.85 -16.01
CA VAL A 140 -9.14 -11.79 -15.13
C VAL A 140 -8.33 -10.52 -15.37
N PHE A 141 -9.02 -9.38 -15.48
CA PHE A 141 -8.38 -8.08 -15.50
C PHE A 141 -8.57 -7.39 -14.14
N ALA A 142 -7.51 -6.81 -13.61
CA ALA A 142 -7.57 -6.02 -12.39
C ALA A 142 -6.90 -4.66 -12.56
N VAL A 143 -7.40 -3.67 -11.82
CA VAL A 143 -6.85 -2.32 -11.79
C VAL A 143 -6.66 -1.84 -10.35
N ILE A 144 -5.50 -1.27 -10.05
CA ILE A 144 -5.27 -0.53 -8.80
C ILE A 144 -5.02 0.93 -9.15
N ASP A 145 -5.96 1.80 -8.80
CA ASP A 145 -5.94 3.20 -9.23
C ASP A 145 -6.83 4.08 -8.32
N ASP A 146 -7.03 5.35 -8.65
CA ASP A 146 -7.99 6.24 -7.98
C ASP A 146 -9.26 6.46 -8.80
N GLY A 147 -10.40 6.52 -8.11
CA GLY A 147 -11.67 6.88 -8.74
C GLY A 147 -12.15 5.87 -9.78
N ILE A 148 -12.58 4.70 -9.34
CA ILE A 148 -13.09 3.65 -10.22
C ILE A 148 -14.60 3.81 -10.41
N GLY A 149 -15.01 4.16 -11.62
CA GLY A 149 -16.41 4.33 -12.01
C GLY A 149 -17.12 2.99 -12.20
N PHE A 150 -17.34 2.24 -11.11
CA PHE A 150 -17.81 0.85 -11.17
C PHE A 150 -19.22 0.64 -11.75
N LEU A 151 -20.09 1.65 -11.69
CA LEU A 151 -21.39 1.65 -12.37
C LEU A 151 -21.30 1.99 -13.86
N ASN A 152 -20.17 2.44 -14.40
CA ASN A 152 -20.11 2.88 -15.79
C ASN A 152 -20.55 1.75 -16.75
N ALA A 153 -21.38 2.08 -17.75
CA ALA A 153 -21.90 1.11 -18.71
C ALA A 153 -20.81 0.29 -19.41
N ARG A 154 -19.62 0.86 -19.59
CA ARG A 154 -18.49 0.19 -20.23
C ARG A 154 -17.89 -0.95 -19.42
N PHE A 155 -18.26 -1.09 -18.14
CA PHE A 155 -17.85 -2.19 -17.25
C PHE A 155 -18.94 -3.22 -16.98
N ARG A 156 -20.02 -3.23 -17.76
CA ARG A 156 -21.15 -4.13 -17.54
C ARG A 156 -21.21 -5.26 -18.58
N ARG A 157 -21.71 -6.42 -18.17
CA ARG A 157 -22.07 -7.54 -19.08
C ARG A 157 -23.41 -7.27 -19.77
N SER A 158 -24.34 -6.68 -19.04
CA SER A 158 -25.68 -6.33 -19.50
C SER A 158 -26.14 -5.00 -18.89
N ARG A 159 -27.41 -4.63 -19.06
CA ARG A 159 -27.95 -3.40 -18.44
C ARG A 159 -27.81 -3.41 -16.90
N LEU A 160 -27.97 -4.59 -16.28
CA LEU A 160 -28.11 -4.76 -14.83
C LEU A 160 -26.99 -5.60 -14.20
N GLU A 161 -26.08 -6.14 -15.01
CA GLU A 161 -25.02 -7.03 -14.55
C GLU A 161 -23.64 -6.41 -14.80
N THR A 162 -22.86 -6.25 -13.75
CA THR A 162 -21.49 -5.77 -13.78
C THR A 162 -20.50 -6.86 -14.19
N ARG A 163 -19.35 -6.46 -14.73
CA ARG A 163 -18.19 -7.37 -14.86
C ARG A 163 -17.33 -7.37 -13.60
N PHE A 164 -17.46 -6.37 -12.72
CA PHE A 164 -16.74 -6.34 -11.47
C PHE A 164 -17.18 -7.48 -10.56
N ARG A 165 -16.27 -8.41 -10.28
CA ARG A 165 -16.49 -9.46 -9.29
C ARG A 165 -16.42 -8.91 -7.87
N ALA A 166 -15.48 -8.00 -7.63
CA ALA A 166 -15.33 -7.27 -6.39
C ALA A 166 -14.50 -6.00 -6.62
N LEU A 167 -14.73 -5.00 -5.77
CA LEU A 167 -13.98 -3.77 -5.74
C LEU A 167 -13.69 -3.35 -4.29
N TRP A 168 -12.43 -3.12 -3.96
CA TRP A 168 -12.02 -2.65 -2.63
C TRP A 168 -11.73 -1.15 -2.64
N PHE A 169 -12.54 -0.38 -1.91
CA PHE A 169 -12.25 1.01 -1.57
C PHE A 169 -11.33 1.06 -0.35
N GLN A 170 -10.04 1.23 -0.57
CA GLN A 170 -9.11 1.44 0.53
C GLN A 170 -9.28 2.84 1.11
N THR A 171 -9.49 2.92 2.42
CA THR A 171 -9.46 4.15 3.20
C THR A 171 -8.89 3.87 4.58
N ALA A 172 -8.63 4.89 5.39
CA ALA A 172 -8.13 4.70 6.75
C ALA A 172 -9.21 4.14 7.71
N ILE A 173 -10.50 4.22 7.36
CA ILE A 173 -11.61 3.82 8.23
C ILE A 173 -12.29 2.60 7.64
N ARG A 174 -12.61 1.59 8.47
CA ARG A 174 -13.50 0.49 8.06
C ARG A 174 -14.94 0.95 8.17
N ILE A 175 -15.73 0.71 7.12
CA ILE A 175 -17.17 0.93 7.15
C ILE A 175 -17.88 -0.42 7.23
N GLU A 176 -18.69 -0.59 8.27
CA GLU A 176 -19.56 -1.76 8.40
C GLU A 176 -20.81 -1.56 7.54
N ASP A 177 -21.15 -2.57 6.73
CA ASP A 177 -22.41 -2.59 6.01
C ASP A 177 -23.48 -3.33 6.83
N PRO A 178 -24.57 -2.67 7.26
CA PRO A 178 -25.62 -3.32 8.04
C PRO A 178 -26.22 -4.49 7.25
N GLY A 179 -26.08 -5.71 7.78
CA GLY A 179 -26.73 -6.91 7.24
C GLY A 179 -25.88 -7.76 6.27
N ILE A 180 -24.62 -7.40 5.99
CA ILE A 180 -23.69 -8.21 5.18
C ILE A 180 -22.67 -8.86 6.12
N SER A 181 -22.65 -10.19 6.20
CA SER A 181 -22.05 -10.91 7.34
C SER A 181 -20.85 -11.81 7.01
N LYS A 182 -20.37 -11.89 5.76
CA LYS A 182 -19.38 -12.94 5.39
C LYS A 182 -18.18 -12.55 4.51
N ARG A 183 -18.14 -11.37 3.87
CA ARG A 183 -17.02 -10.96 2.98
C ARG A 183 -16.25 -9.71 3.46
N ASP A 184 -16.65 -9.13 4.60
CA ASP A 184 -16.21 -7.78 5.03
C ASP A 184 -15.11 -7.74 6.09
N ASP A 185 -14.40 -8.85 6.33
CA ASP A 185 -13.26 -8.89 7.26
C ASP A 185 -11.98 -8.25 6.68
N ILE A 186 -12.13 -7.12 6.00
CA ILE A 186 -11.04 -6.18 5.75
C ILE A 186 -10.82 -5.31 6.99
N ILE A 187 -9.57 -5.00 7.29
CA ILE A 187 -9.25 -4.15 8.43
C ILE A 187 -9.52 -2.67 8.14
N CYS A 188 -9.48 -2.25 6.88
CA CYS A 188 -9.69 -0.86 6.49
C CYS A 188 -10.40 -0.73 5.12
N GLY A 189 -11.20 0.32 4.97
CA GLY A 189 -11.98 0.57 3.76
C GLY A 189 -13.32 -0.15 3.70
N ARG A 190 -13.77 -0.42 2.47
CA ARG A 190 -15.02 -1.13 2.15
C ARG A 190 -14.87 -1.99 0.90
N VAL A 191 -15.39 -3.21 0.87
CA VAL A 191 -15.46 -4.03 -0.36
C VAL A 191 -16.89 -4.00 -0.90
N LEU A 192 -17.06 -3.71 -2.19
CA LEU A 192 -18.31 -3.95 -2.91
C LEU A 192 -18.17 -5.21 -3.76
N THR A 193 -19.09 -6.15 -3.59
CA THR A 193 -19.19 -7.34 -4.44
C THR A 193 -19.88 -7.00 -5.77
N GLY A 194 -19.72 -7.86 -6.77
CA GLY A 194 -20.49 -7.76 -8.01
C GLY A 194 -22.00 -7.72 -7.76
N GLU A 195 -22.50 -8.57 -6.85
CA GLU A 195 -23.91 -8.58 -6.43
C GLU A 195 -24.38 -7.24 -5.84
N ALA A 196 -23.56 -6.60 -4.99
CA ALA A 196 -23.88 -5.29 -4.44
C ALA A 196 -23.91 -4.20 -5.53
N ILE A 197 -23.01 -4.29 -6.52
CA ILE A 197 -23.00 -3.39 -7.68
C ILE A 197 -24.26 -3.63 -8.54
N ASP A 198 -24.62 -4.88 -8.78
CA ASP A 198 -25.83 -5.25 -9.54
C ASP A 198 -27.11 -4.77 -8.83
N ALA A 199 -27.14 -4.83 -7.50
CA ALA A 199 -28.23 -4.27 -6.71
C ALA A 199 -28.37 -2.74 -6.92
N HIS A 200 -27.25 -2.00 -6.97
CA HIS A 200 -27.27 -0.58 -7.30
C HIS A 200 -27.77 -0.32 -8.73
N LEU A 201 -27.38 -1.17 -9.70
CA LEU A 201 -27.85 -1.07 -11.09
C LEU A 201 -29.35 -1.36 -11.21
N ALA A 202 -29.85 -2.38 -10.50
CA ALA A 202 -31.26 -2.77 -10.47
C ALA A 202 -32.14 -1.71 -9.81
N ALA A 203 -31.65 -1.03 -8.76
CA ALA A 203 -32.37 0.05 -8.10
C ALA A 203 -32.59 1.29 -9.00
N GLY A 204 -31.79 1.46 -10.06
CA GLY A 204 -32.03 2.47 -11.10
C GLY A 204 -31.81 3.93 -10.67
N GLY A 205 -30.92 4.18 -9.71
CA GLY A 205 -30.61 5.53 -9.21
C GLY A 205 -29.66 6.35 -10.11
N ASP A 206 -29.53 7.65 -9.80
CA ASP A 206 -28.51 8.52 -10.41
C ASP A 206 -27.11 8.03 -10.04
N GLU A 207 -26.30 7.68 -11.05
CA GLU A 207 -24.94 7.17 -10.88
C GLU A 207 -24.07 8.11 -10.02
N GLY A 208 -24.17 9.42 -10.27
CA GLY A 208 -23.43 10.43 -9.52
C GLY A 208 -23.83 10.48 -8.04
N GLU A 209 -25.10 10.31 -7.71
CA GLU A 209 -25.58 10.27 -6.34
C GLU A 209 -25.11 9.00 -5.61
N ILE A 210 -25.13 7.85 -6.27
CA ILE A 210 -24.62 6.60 -5.68
C ILE A 210 -23.13 6.74 -5.34
N TYR A 211 -22.32 7.31 -6.25
CA TYR A 211 -20.92 7.61 -5.94
C TYR A 211 -20.77 8.59 -4.78
N ARG A 212 -21.56 9.67 -4.73
CA ARG A 212 -21.52 10.63 -3.62
C ARG A 212 -21.84 9.96 -2.29
N GLN A 213 -22.84 9.09 -2.24
CA GLN A 213 -23.23 8.37 -1.02
C GLN A 213 -22.12 7.44 -0.53
N ILE A 214 -21.54 6.63 -1.42
CA ILE A 214 -20.44 5.72 -1.07
C ILE A 214 -19.21 6.52 -0.62
N ASN A 215 -18.84 7.57 -1.36
CA ASN A 215 -17.70 8.41 -1.01
C ASN A 215 -17.90 9.14 0.33
N ARG A 216 -19.10 9.66 0.63
CA ARG A 216 -19.41 10.29 1.93
C ARG A 216 -19.33 9.31 3.10
N ALA A 217 -19.60 8.03 2.85
CA ALA A 217 -19.51 7.00 3.88
C ALA A 217 -18.05 6.65 4.21
N VAL A 218 -17.15 6.64 3.22
CA VAL A 218 -15.78 6.11 3.39
C VAL A 218 -14.69 7.20 3.48
N LEU A 219 -14.97 8.44 3.05
CA LEU A 219 -13.99 9.54 2.99
C LEU A 219 -14.36 10.68 3.96
N PRO A 220 -13.37 11.31 4.62
CA PRO A 220 -13.57 12.58 5.31
C PRO A 220 -14.12 13.66 4.37
N LEU A 221 -14.87 14.63 4.93
CA LEU A 221 -15.44 15.75 4.15
C LEU A 221 -14.38 16.60 3.44
N THR A 222 -13.15 16.63 3.97
CA THR A 222 -12.02 17.37 3.42
C THR A 222 -11.32 16.63 2.29
N GLU A 223 -11.62 15.34 2.08
CA GLU A 223 -11.00 14.54 1.03
C GLU A 223 -11.69 14.71 -0.33
N ARG A 224 -10.87 14.74 -1.38
CA ARG A 224 -11.37 14.77 -2.74
C ARG A 224 -11.82 13.36 -3.13
N ALA A 225 -13.04 13.25 -3.64
CA ALA A 225 -13.56 12.03 -4.25
C ALA A 225 -13.54 12.15 -5.80
N PRO A 226 -12.67 11.43 -6.52
CA PRO A 226 -12.57 11.56 -7.98
C PRO A 226 -13.85 11.16 -8.73
N THR A 227 -14.56 10.12 -8.29
CA THR A 227 -15.83 9.66 -8.91
C THR A 227 -17.00 10.63 -8.70
N ASN A 228 -16.87 11.63 -7.83
CA ASN A 228 -17.86 12.72 -7.75
C ASN A 228 -17.72 13.74 -8.88
N ARG A 229 -16.72 13.60 -9.76
CA ARG A 229 -16.44 14.49 -10.89
C ARG A 229 -16.72 13.80 -12.22
N ARG A 230 -16.76 14.59 -13.30
CA ARG A 230 -16.98 14.08 -14.66
C ARG A 230 -15.86 13.17 -15.19
N ILE A 231 -14.65 13.30 -14.66
CA ILE A 231 -13.47 12.57 -15.11
C ILE A 231 -12.74 12.04 -13.87
N ALA A 232 -12.47 10.74 -13.87
CA ALA A 232 -11.64 10.07 -12.89
C ALA A 232 -10.56 9.25 -13.62
N HIS A 233 -9.33 9.28 -13.11
CA HIS A 233 -8.17 8.69 -13.79
C HIS A 233 -8.31 7.17 -13.87
N GLY A 234 -8.62 6.50 -12.75
CA GLY A 234 -8.84 5.06 -12.72
C GLY A 234 -9.97 4.57 -13.61
N THR A 235 -11.10 5.29 -13.70
CA THR A 235 -12.16 4.99 -14.69
C THR A 235 -11.61 5.01 -16.11
N HIS A 236 -10.86 6.05 -16.48
CA HIS A 236 -10.32 6.18 -17.84
C HIS A 236 -9.28 5.09 -18.14
N VAL A 237 -8.40 4.78 -17.18
CA VAL A 237 -7.40 3.70 -17.30
C VAL A 237 -8.08 2.34 -17.45
N ALA A 238 -9.05 2.02 -16.59
CA ALA A 238 -9.80 0.77 -16.66
C ALA A 238 -10.57 0.65 -17.98
N ASP A 239 -11.11 1.76 -18.49
CA ASP A 239 -11.82 1.78 -19.75
C ASP A 239 -10.91 1.53 -20.96
N LEU A 240 -9.72 2.12 -20.98
CA LEU A 240 -8.73 1.87 -22.02
C LEU A 240 -8.27 0.41 -22.05
N ALA A 241 -8.13 -0.22 -20.88
CA ALA A 241 -7.59 -1.56 -20.78
C ALA A 241 -8.65 -2.66 -20.96
N ALA A 242 -9.86 -2.45 -20.45
CA ALA A 242 -10.88 -3.51 -20.39
C ALA A 242 -12.30 -3.03 -20.71
N GLY A 243 -12.50 -1.76 -21.06
CA GLY A 243 -13.81 -1.21 -21.39
C GLY A 243 -14.42 -1.82 -22.64
N THR A 244 -15.72 -2.10 -22.62
CA THR A 244 -16.44 -2.66 -23.78
C THR A 244 -17.83 -2.05 -23.90
N ASP A 245 -18.41 -2.08 -25.10
CA ASP A 245 -19.81 -1.67 -25.28
C ASP A 245 -20.73 -2.83 -24.85
N PRO A 246 -21.58 -2.66 -23.81
CA PRO A 246 -22.41 -3.75 -23.31
C PRO A 246 -23.45 -4.24 -24.33
N PHE A 247 -23.75 -3.45 -25.38
CA PHE A 247 -24.71 -3.80 -26.43
C PHE A 247 -24.07 -4.48 -27.64
N ARG A 248 -22.74 -4.57 -27.68
CA ARG A 248 -22.02 -5.31 -28.73
C ARG A 248 -21.67 -6.70 -28.23
N ASP A 249 -21.50 -7.62 -29.17
CA ASP A 249 -20.93 -8.92 -28.88
C ASP A 249 -19.40 -8.80 -28.97
N ASP A 250 -18.75 -8.76 -27.82
CA ASP A 250 -17.32 -8.52 -27.64
C ASP A 250 -16.81 -9.48 -26.56
N ALA A 251 -15.72 -10.19 -26.84
CA ALA A 251 -15.11 -11.15 -25.91
C ALA A 251 -14.73 -10.50 -24.57
N LEU A 252 -14.44 -9.20 -24.54
CA LEU A 252 -14.19 -8.46 -23.30
C LEU A 252 -15.38 -8.49 -22.35
N LYS A 253 -16.60 -8.75 -22.81
CA LYS A 253 -17.77 -8.89 -21.93
C LYS A 253 -17.66 -10.07 -20.97
N ALA A 254 -16.97 -11.14 -21.37
CA ALA A 254 -16.75 -12.31 -20.53
C ALA A 254 -15.67 -12.06 -19.46
N VAL A 255 -14.69 -11.18 -19.74
CA VAL A 255 -13.56 -10.86 -18.86
C VAL A 255 -14.05 -10.31 -17.52
N PRO A 256 -13.84 -11.04 -16.40
CA PRO A 256 -14.16 -10.56 -15.06
C PRO A 256 -13.20 -9.44 -14.64
N LEU A 257 -13.73 -8.46 -13.91
CA LEU A 257 -12.96 -7.32 -13.42
C LEU A 257 -12.78 -7.41 -11.90
N LEU A 258 -11.59 -7.07 -11.43
CA LEU A 258 -11.32 -6.75 -10.02
C LEU A 258 -10.78 -5.32 -9.95
N ALA A 259 -11.01 -4.63 -8.84
CA ALA A 259 -10.44 -3.30 -8.68
C ALA A 259 -10.11 -2.98 -7.24
N VAL A 260 -9.06 -2.19 -7.06
CA VAL A 260 -8.72 -1.55 -5.80
C VAL A 260 -8.67 -0.05 -6.05
N GLN A 261 -9.49 0.68 -5.33
CA GLN A 261 -9.43 2.13 -5.29
C GLN A 261 -8.53 2.55 -4.12
N LEU A 262 -7.42 3.23 -4.44
CA LEU A 262 -6.50 3.76 -3.43
C LEU A 262 -7.12 4.94 -2.66
N PRO A 263 -6.74 5.18 -1.39
CA PRO A 263 -7.21 6.35 -0.66
C PRO A 263 -6.73 7.64 -1.35
N PRO A 264 -7.58 8.67 -1.56
CA PRO A 264 -7.19 9.90 -2.25
C PRO A 264 -5.96 10.60 -1.65
N ALA A 265 -5.83 10.54 -0.32
CA ALA A 265 -4.69 11.09 0.40
C ALA A 265 -3.35 10.48 -0.04
N THR A 266 -3.33 9.21 -0.47
CA THR A 266 -2.11 8.51 -0.90
C THR A 266 -1.66 8.90 -2.30
N VAL A 267 -2.61 9.33 -3.15
CA VAL A 267 -2.33 9.80 -4.51
C VAL A 267 -1.89 11.26 -4.52
N ARG A 268 -2.42 12.07 -3.59
CA ARG A 268 -2.01 13.46 -3.39
C ARG A 268 -0.62 13.58 -2.74
N GLU A 269 -0.22 12.58 -1.96
CA GLU A 269 1.06 12.57 -1.25
C GLU A 269 2.21 12.25 -2.22
N THR A 270 3.09 13.22 -2.46
CA THR A 270 4.10 13.18 -3.52
C THR A 270 5.41 12.48 -3.13
N ALA A 271 5.63 12.20 -1.84
CA ALA A 271 6.70 11.28 -1.44
C ALA A 271 6.38 9.83 -1.84
N GLY A 272 5.12 9.51 -2.15
CA GLY A 272 4.68 8.22 -2.69
C GLY A 272 4.95 6.99 -1.81
N ARG A 273 5.38 7.18 -0.55
CA ARG A 273 5.72 6.08 0.37
C ARG A 273 4.54 5.60 1.20
N ARG A 274 3.52 6.45 1.43
CA ARG A 274 2.21 5.96 1.91
C ARG A 274 1.59 4.99 0.90
N MET A 275 1.75 5.30 -0.39
CA MET A 275 1.16 4.55 -1.50
C MET A 275 1.68 3.10 -1.58
N GLU A 276 2.97 2.85 -1.31
CA GLU A 276 3.56 1.50 -1.39
C GLU A 276 2.79 0.47 -0.53
N SER A 277 2.46 0.86 0.71
CA SER A 277 1.71 0.00 1.63
C SER A 277 0.33 -0.37 1.07
N TYR A 278 -0.37 0.59 0.49
CA TYR A 278 -1.71 0.38 -0.08
C TYR A 278 -1.67 -0.41 -1.38
N LEU A 279 -0.67 -0.16 -2.24
CA LEU A 279 -0.44 -0.92 -3.47
C LEU A 279 -0.17 -2.40 -3.19
N ILE A 280 0.69 -2.70 -2.22
CA ILE A 280 1.00 -4.09 -1.85
C ILE A 280 -0.25 -4.79 -1.31
N GLN A 281 -0.94 -4.16 -0.37
CA GLN A 281 -2.17 -4.73 0.18
C GLN A 281 -3.23 -4.93 -0.92
N GLY A 282 -3.37 -3.96 -1.83
CA GLY A 282 -4.29 -4.03 -2.96
C GLY A 282 -3.97 -5.18 -3.91
N LEU A 283 -2.70 -5.33 -4.31
CA LEU A 283 -2.26 -6.44 -5.15
C LEU A 283 -2.51 -7.78 -4.46
N ARG A 284 -2.12 -7.89 -3.19
CA ARG A 284 -2.33 -9.10 -2.41
C ARG A 284 -3.81 -9.47 -2.30
N TRP A 285 -4.68 -8.50 -2.09
CA TRP A 285 -6.12 -8.70 -2.08
C TRP A 285 -6.63 -9.17 -3.45
N ILE A 286 -6.22 -8.56 -4.57
CA ILE A 286 -6.58 -9.02 -5.92
C ILE A 286 -6.16 -10.48 -6.16
N LEU A 287 -4.93 -10.83 -5.77
CA LEU A 287 -4.41 -12.19 -5.95
C LEU A 287 -5.19 -13.19 -5.11
N ALA A 288 -5.50 -12.85 -3.85
CA ALA A 288 -6.32 -13.69 -2.99
C ALA A 288 -7.76 -13.82 -3.51
N GLU A 289 -8.35 -12.73 -4.03
CA GLU A 289 -9.69 -12.75 -4.61
C GLU A 289 -9.76 -13.61 -5.87
N THR A 290 -8.71 -13.57 -6.70
CA THR A 290 -8.61 -14.42 -7.89
C THR A 290 -8.57 -15.90 -7.48
N LEU A 291 -7.72 -16.25 -6.50
CA LEU A 291 -7.66 -17.62 -5.94
C LEU A 291 -8.99 -18.04 -5.30
N ARG A 292 -9.60 -17.18 -4.48
CA ARG A 292 -10.86 -17.44 -3.77
C ARG A 292 -12.04 -17.69 -4.73
N GLN A 293 -12.00 -17.09 -5.90
CA GLN A 293 -13.05 -17.18 -6.91
C GLN A 293 -12.74 -18.18 -8.03
N ALA A 294 -11.57 -18.81 -8.03
CA ALA A 294 -11.25 -19.94 -8.88
C ALA A 294 -11.93 -21.22 -8.38
N ASP A 295 -12.16 -22.19 -9.26
CA ASP A 295 -12.53 -23.55 -8.83
C ASP A 295 -11.25 -24.29 -8.40
N ARG A 296 -11.03 -24.36 -7.10
CA ARG A 296 -9.85 -24.97 -6.46
C ARG A 296 -8.54 -24.36 -6.99
N THR A 297 -7.83 -25.10 -7.84
CA THR A 297 -6.54 -24.72 -8.39
C THR A 297 -6.60 -24.34 -9.87
N ASP A 298 -7.80 -24.35 -10.46
CA ASP A 298 -8.05 -23.93 -11.83
C ASP A 298 -8.15 -22.40 -11.87
N VAL A 299 -7.01 -21.76 -11.62
CA VAL A 299 -6.90 -20.30 -11.47
C VAL A 299 -6.64 -19.67 -12.84
N PRO A 300 -7.48 -18.75 -13.32
CA PRO A 300 -7.29 -18.11 -14.61
C PRO A 300 -6.04 -17.20 -14.62
N PRO A 301 -5.46 -16.93 -15.81
CA PRO A 301 -4.43 -15.90 -15.94
C PRO A 301 -4.94 -14.53 -15.48
N LEU A 302 -4.10 -13.80 -14.74
CA LEU A 302 -4.42 -12.49 -14.18
C LEU A 302 -3.55 -11.39 -14.80
N VAL A 303 -4.19 -10.33 -15.28
CA VAL A 303 -3.51 -9.09 -15.68
C VAL A 303 -3.86 -7.98 -14.69
N VAL A 304 -2.85 -7.39 -14.05
CA VAL A 304 -3.05 -6.27 -13.11
C VAL A 304 -2.40 -5.01 -13.68
N ASN A 305 -3.19 -3.97 -13.89
CA ASN A 305 -2.72 -2.66 -14.30
C ASN A 305 -2.49 -1.74 -13.09
N LEU A 306 -1.27 -1.18 -12.98
CA LEU A 306 -0.86 -0.17 -12.02
C LEU A 306 -0.45 1.10 -12.79
N SER A 307 -1.39 2.01 -13.00
CA SER A 307 -1.12 3.31 -13.66
C SER A 307 -0.79 4.42 -12.67
N ILE A 308 -0.13 4.06 -11.58
CA ILE A 308 0.31 4.96 -10.53
C ILE A 308 1.73 4.58 -10.12
N GLY A 309 2.52 5.56 -9.70
CA GLY A 309 3.91 5.36 -9.34
C GLY A 309 4.42 6.43 -8.38
N SER A 310 5.48 6.10 -7.66
CA SER A 310 6.18 7.01 -6.75
C SER A 310 7.45 7.54 -7.42
N LEU A 311 7.82 8.78 -7.08
CA LEU A 311 9.14 9.34 -7.41
C LEU A 311 10.19 9.06 -6.34
N ALA A 312 9.77 8.72 -5.12
CA ALA A 312 10.69 8.41 -4.04
C ALA A 312 11.19 6.97 -4.11
N GLY A 313 12.25 6.71 -3.37
CA GLY A 313 12.93 5.44 -3.33
C GLY A 313 14.10 5.35 -4.32
N PRO A 314 14.80 4.20 -4.33
CA PRO A 314 16.05 4.05 -5.08
C PRO A 314 15.90 4.14 -6.59
N GLY A 315 14.68 3.93 -7.11
CA GLY A 315 14.46 3.75 -8.54
C GLY A 315 15.10 2.46 -9.09
N ASP A 316 15.46 1.52 -8.21
CA ASP A 316 16.10 0.26 -8.59
C ASP A 316 15.43 -0.97 -7.90
N LYS A 317 16.03 -2.14 -8.14
CA LYS A 317 15.54 -3.44 -7.66
C LYS A 317 15.61 -3.63 -6.13
N THR A 318 16.21 -2.71 -5.38
CA THR A 318 16.30 -2.76 -3.91
C THR A 318 15.11 -2.10 -3.23
N THR A 319 14.25 -1.42 -4.00
CA THR A 319 13.00 -0.84 -3.53
C THR A 319 12.10 -1.92 -2.91
N PHE A 320 11.52 -1.62 -1.75
CA PHE A 320 10.61 -2.52 -1.03
C PHE A 320 9.47 -3.03 -1.92
N LEU A 321 8.83 -2.12 -2.65
CA LEU A 321 7.72 -2.44 -3.57
C LEU A 321 8.11 -3.48 -4.63
N ALA A 322 9.28 -3.33 -5.26
CA ALA A 322 9.75 -4.25 -6.30
C ALA A 322 10.06 -5.64 -5.73
N ASP A 323 10.66 -5.71 -4.54
CA ASP A 323 10.92 -6.97 -3.86
C ASP A 323 9.60 -7.68 -3.48
N TRP A 324 8.63 -6.91 -2.99
CA TRP A 324 7.35 -7.44 -2.57
C TRP A 324 6.50 -7.94 -3.74
N PHE A 325 6.48 -7.22 -4.86
CA PHE A 325 5.78 -7.69 -6.08
C PHE A 325 6.32 -9.02 -6.58
N ARG A 326 7.65 -9.21 -6.59
CA ARG A 326 8.25 -10.52 -6.94
C ARG A 326 7.80 -11.61 -5.98
N TYR A 327 7.77 -11.31 -4.69
CA TYR A 327 7.28 -12.26 -3.68
C TYR A 327 5.81 -12.65 -3.94
N GLU A 328 4.92 -11.69 -4.19
CA GLU A 328 3.50 -11.96 -4.43
C GLU A 328 3.25 -12.78 -5.70
N ILE A 329 3.92 -12.44 -6.82
CA ILE A 329 3.80 -13.20 -8.06
C ILE A 329 4.24 -14.64 -7.84
N ALA A 330 5.40 -14.83 -7.18
CA ALA A 330 5.90 -16.16 -6.89
C ALA A 330 4.98 -16.93 -5.92
N ARG A 331 4.40 -16.26 -4.92
CA ARG A 331 3.42 -16.85 -4.00
C ARG A 331 2.16 -17.30 -4.73
N HIS A 332 1.62 -16.44 -5.59
CA HIS A 332 0.42 -16.75 -6.38
C HIS A 332 0.66 -17.96 -7.29
N ALA A 333 1.78 -18.00 -8.01
CA ALA A 333 2.13 -19.16 -8.84
C ALA A 333 2.27 -20.45 -8.01
N ARG A 334 2.81 -20.41 -6.79
CA ARG A 334 2.89 -21.59 -5.92
C ARG A 334 1.50 -22.05 -5.45
N VAL A 335 0.67 -21.12 -5.01
CA VAL A 335 -0.67 -21.43 -4.46
C VAL A 335 -1.62 -21.89 -5.57
N GLY A 336 -1.63 -21.20 -6.71
CA GLY A 336 -2.45 -21.48 -7.88
C GLY A 336 -1.82 -22.45 -8.88
N GLN A 337 -0.89 -23.32 -8.45
CA GLN A 337 -0.28 -24.38 -9.28
C GLN A 337 0.24 -23.95 -10.66
N GLY A 338 0.90 -22.79 -10.73
CA GLY A 338 1.48 -22.25 -11.96
C GLY A 338 0.69 -21.12 -12.59
N ALA A 339 -0.41 -20.67 -11.95
CA ALA A 339 -1.21 -19.52 -12.39
C ALA A 339 -0.34 -18.30 -12.76
N GLU A 340 -0.59 -17.74 -13.95
CA GLU A 340 0.18 -16.63 -14.50
C GLU A 340 -0.35 -15.27 -14.00
N VAL A 341 0.57 -14.41 -13.57
CA VAL A 341 0.27 -13.00 -13.23
C VAL A 341 1.12 -12.08 -14.09
N ARG A 342 0.47 -11.15 -14.80
CA ARG A 342 1.13 -10.07 -15.53
C ARG A 342 0.86 -8.74 -14.85
N LEU A 343 1.91 -8.13 -14.30
CA LEU A 343 1.85 -6.76 -13.80
C LEU A 343 2.23 -5.78 -14.92
N VAL A 344 1.31 -4.89 -15.26
CA VAL A 344 1.51 -3.79 -16.22
C VAL A 344 1.64 -2.50 -15.42
N ILE A 345 2.83 -1.88 -15.45
CA ILE A 345 3.14 -0.72 -14.62
C ILE A 345 3.51 0.46 -15.52
N ALA A 346 2.85 1.61 -15.31
CA ALA A 346 3.20 2.82 -16.04
C ALA A 346 4.58 3.35 -15.59
N PHE A 347 5.43 3.75 -16.54
CA PHE A 347 6.78 4.25 -16.26
C PHE A 347 6.80 5.63 -15.57
N GLY A 348 5.68 6.37 -15.61
CA GLY A 348 5.55 7.70 -15.04
C GLY A 348 5.90 8.84 -16.00
N ASN A 349 5.47 10.05 -15.65
CA ASN A 349 5.50 11.22 -16.55
C ASN A 349 6.51 12.31 -16.13
N ALA A 350 7.42 12.02 -15.21
CA ALA A 350 8.26 13.03 -14.54
C ALA A 350 9.60 13.37 -15.24
N ARG A 351 9.89 12.78 -16.41
CA ARG A 351 11.21 12.88 -17.09
C ARG A 351 11.73 14.32 -17.25
N LYS A 352 10.84 15.29 -17.46
CA LYS A 352 11.19 16.72 -17.68
C LYS A 352 10.76 17.63 -16.53
N SER A 353 10.32 17.05 -15.42
CA SER A 353 9.79 17.81 -14.27
C SER A 353 10.87 18.35 -13.34
N ARG A 354 12.16 18.06 -13.61
CA ARG A 354 13.31 18.49 -12.79
C ARG A 354 13.21 18.05 -11.32
N LEU A 355 12.68 16.84 -11.08
CA LEU A 355 12.44 16.28 -9.75
C LEU A 355 13.56 15.37 -9.23
N ALA A 356 14.61 15.16 -10.04
CA ALA A 356 15.78 14.39 -9.66
C ALA A 356 17.06 15.11 -10.11
N ALA A 357 18.08 15.10 -9.25
CA ALA A 357 19.41 15.58 -9.55
C ALA A 357 20.44 14.52 -9.15
N ARG A 358 21.52 14.41 -9.91
CA ARG A 358 22.66 13.54 -9.60
C ARG A 358 23.94 14.35 -9.78
N ALA A 359 24.83 14.26 -8.82
CA ALA A 359 26.14 14.90 -8.86
C ALA A 359 27.19 14.00 -8.22
N GLU A 360 28.45 14.21 -8.60
CA GLU A 360 29.61 13.60 -7.95
C GLU A 360 30.03 14.45 -6.75
N LEU A 361 30.14 13.83 -5.57
CA LEU A 361 30.68 14.50 -4.39
C LEU A 361 32.21 14.47 -4.45
N ARG A 362 32.83 15.63 -4.22
CA ARG A 362 34.30 15.79 -4.12
C ARG A 362 34.63 16.43 -2.79
N GLY A 363 35.58 15.86 -2.04
CA GLY A 363 35.88 16.29 -0.66
C GLY A 363 36.29 17.76 -0.51
N SER A 364 36.72 18.42 -1.59
CA SER A 364 37.16 19.82 -1.58
C SER A 364 36.06 20.84 -1.92
N SER A 365 34.83 20.42 -2.22
CA SER A 365 33.79 21.34 -2.68
C SER A 365 32.39 20.87 -2.25
N PRO A 366 31.62 21.71 -1.54
CA PRO A 366 30.24 21.36 -1.18
C PRO A 366 29.37 21.29 -2.44
N LEU A 367 28.44 20.34 -2.45
CA LEU A 367 27.37 20.29 -3.45
C LEU A 367 26.23 21.20 -2.97
N LEU A 368 25.91 22.22 -3.77
CA LEU A 368 24.78 23.10 -3.53
C LEU A 368 23.60 22.67 -4.42
N LEU A 369 22.44 22.44 -3.80
CA LEU A 369 21.21 22.09 -4.47
C LEU A 369 20.12 23.08 -4.07
N ASP A 370 19.63 23.85 -5.05
CA ASP A 370 18.53 24.78 -4.83
C ASP A 370 17.19 24.04 -4.90
N TRP A 371 16.57 23.82 -3.75
CA TRP A 371 15.22 23.27 -3.66
C TRP A 371 14.19 24.41 -3.67
N ARG A 372 13.52 24.58 -4.81
CA ARG A 372 12.54 25.64 -5.01
C ARG A 372 11.12 25.16 -4.65
N VAL A 373 10.60 25.65 -3.53
CA VAL A 373 9.18 25.57 -3.16
C VAL A 373 8.47 26.84 -3.64
N LEU A 374 7.24 26.74 -4.15
CA LEU A 374 6.49 27.91 -4.63
C LEU A 374 5.89 28.68 -3.44
N PRO A 375 5.84 30.03 -3.48
CA PRO A 375 5.41 30.85 -2.34
C PRO A 375 4.01 30.55 -1.77
N ASP A 376 3.11 30.01 -2.57
CA ASP A 376 1.72 29.68 -2.19
C ASP A 376 1.45 28.16 -2.16
N ASP A 377 2.50 27.35 -2.19
CA ASP A 377 2.36 25.91 -2.06
C ASP A 377 2.22 25.52 -0.59
N HIS A 378 0.99 25.34 -0.14
CA HIS A 378 0.67 24.84 1.21
C HIS A 378 0.75 23.31 1.31
N THR A 379 1.26 22.64 0.27
CA THR A 379 1.45 21.20 0.30
C THR A 379 2.83 20.84 0.83
N SER A 380 2.87 19.66 1.43
CA SER A 380 4.10 19.14 2.02
C SER A 380 5.09 18.81 0.91
N SER A 381 6.22 19.50 0.92
CA SER A 381 7.28 19.29 -0.07
C SER A 381 8.29 18.30 0.47
N PHE A 382 8.72 17.34 -0.36
CA PHE A 382 9.70 16.31 0.03
C PHE A 382 10.94 16.31 -0.86
N VAL A 383 12.09 15.98 -0.27
CA VAL A 383 13.32 15.68 -1.00
C VAL A 383 14.01 14.50 -0.35
N GLU A 384 14.54 13.63 -1.19
CA GLU A 384 15.25 12.41 -0.84
C GLU A 384 16.73 12.58 -1.22
N LEU A 385 17.62 12.47 -0.24
CA LEU A 385 19.06 12.34 -0.51
C LEU A 385 19.49 10.88 -0.39
N ARG A 386 20.24 10.43 -1.40
CA ARG A 386 20.89 9.11 -1.42
C ARG A 386 22.38 9.29 -1.67
N VAL A 387 23.19 8.69 -0.81
CA VAL A 387 24.66 8.74 -0.90
C VAL A 387 25.22 7.33 -0.74
N ASP A 388 26.23 7.01 -1.53
CA ASP A 388 27.00 5.77 -1.42
C ASP A 388 27.54 5.62 0.01
N THR A 389 27.26 4.49 0.69
CA THR A 389 27.70 4.30 2.09
C THR A 389 29.19 4.46 2.31
N GLY A 390 30.03 4.21 1.30
CA GLY A 390 31.47 4.44 1.39
C GLY A 390 31.87 5.91 1.56
N MET A 391 30.96 6.84 1.22
CA MET A 391 31.19 8.29 1.21
C MET A 391 30.49 9.03 2.34
N THR A 392 29.80 8.32 3.24
CA THR A 392 29.03 8.98 4.31
C THR A 392 29.90 9.44 5.48
N ARG A 393 31.13 8.92 5.61
CA ARG A 393 32.04 9.28 6.71
C ARG A 393 32.55 10.71 6.53
N GLY A 394 32.28 11.58 7.50
CA GLY A 394 32.70 12.98 7.46
C GLY A 394 31.88 13.87 6.52
N LEU A 395 30.80 13.34 5.94
CA LEU A 395 29.86 14.12 5.16
C LEU A 395 28.98 14.93 6.12
N GLN A 396 28.69 16.19 5.77
CA GLN A 396 27.77 17.07 6.48
C GLN A 396 26.65 17.50 5.53
N VAL A 397 25.45 17.68 6.08
CA VAL A 397 24.28 18.17 5.34
C VAL A 397 23.73 19.40 6.03
N THR A 398 23.48 20.44 5.23
CA THR A 398 22.87 21.68 5.69
C THR A 398 21.60 21.97 4.90
N LEU A 399 20.47 22.09 5.60
CA LEU A 399 19.22 22.61 5.06
C LEU A 399 19.07 24.07 5.49
N THR A 400 19.14 24.97 4.51
CA THR A 400 19.00 26.42 4.72
C THR A 400 17.60 26.86 4.31
N PRO A 401 16.81 27.48 5.20
CA PRO A 401 15.48 27.96 4.84
C PRO A 401 15.56 29.22 3.97
N PRO A 402 14.47 29.60 3.28
CA PRO A 402 14.45 30.81 2.46
C PRO A 402 14.85 32.06 3.27
N PRO A 403 15.62 32.99 2.69
CA PRO A 403 15.95 34.26 3.35
C PRO A 403 14.68 34.99 3.82
N GLY A 404 14.69 35.47 5.06
CA GLY A 404 13.56 36.19 5.66
C GLY A 404 12.47 35.30 6.30
N SER A 405 12.59 33.97 6.23
CA SER A 405 11.62 33.03 6.85
C SER A 405 11.66 33.01 8.39
N ALA A 406 12.69 33.56 9.02
CA ALA A 406 12.96 33.48 10.46
C ALA A 406 13.12 32.05 11.01
N LEU A 407 13.23 31.03 10.15
CA LEU A 407 13.47 29.65 10.55
C LEU A 407 14.98 29.38 10.72
N PRO A 408 15.38 28.50 11.66
CA PRO A 408 16.77 28.10 11.78
C PRO A 408 17.18 27.11 10.68
N ALA A 409 18.42 27.21 10.21
CA ALA A 409 19.03 26.15 9.39
C ALA A 409 19.21 24.87 10.21
N LEU A 410 19.11 23.71 9.55
CA LEU A 410 19.53 22.43 10.11
C LEU A 410 20.90 22.09 9.54
N ALA A 411 21.92 21.97 10.40
CA ALA A 411 23.24 21.48 10.01
C ALA A 411 23.57 20.24 10.83
N VAL A 412 23.76 19.10 10.16
CA VAL A 412 23.98 17.81 10.81
C VAL A 412 25.08 17.05 10.10
N ASP A 413 25.91 16.34 10.87
CA ASP A 413 26.77 15.32 10.32
C ASP A 413 25.90 14.20 9.73
N TRP A 414 26.37 13.60 8.65
CA TRP A 414 25.65 12.54 7.98
C TRP A 414 25.40 11.39 8.97
N PRO A 415 24.14 11.15 9.35
CA PRO A 415 23.83 10.35 10.54
C PRO A 415 24.23 8.90 10.36
N GLU A 416 24.94 8.38 11.36
CA GLU A 416 25.18 6.94 11.52
C GLU A 416 23.96 6.29 12.18
N GLY A 417 23.40 5.29 11.51
CA GLY A 417 22.20 4.60 11.98
C GLY A 417 20.92 5.41 11.78
N LYS A 418 19.94 5.17 12.65
CA LYS A 418 18.61 5.77 12.60
C LYS A 418 18.60 7.02 13.46
N LYS A 419 18.46 8.19 12.83
CA LYS A 419 18.38 9.48 13.54
C LYS A 419 17.33 10.37 12.89
N GLY A 420 16.76 11.29 13.67
CA GLY A 420 15.81 12.26 13.16
C GLY A 420 15.90 13.58 13.90
N TRP A 421 15.35 14.61 13.28
CA TRP A 421 15.26 15.96 13.82
C TRP A 421 13.90 16.54 13.49
N ARG A 422 13.34 17.32 14.41
CA ARG A 422 12.05 17.96 14.25
C ARG A 422 12.14 19.42 14.65
N LEU A 423 11.61 20.29 13.79
CA LEU A 423 11.37 21.68 14.07
C LEU A 423 9.89 21.85 14.42
N ALA A 424 9.60 22.25 15.66
CA ALA A 424 8.23 22.44 16.13
C ALA A 424 7.91 23.91 16.37
N VAL A 425 6.74 24.34 15.91
CA VAL A 425 6.11 25.63 16.23
C VAL A 425 4.88 25.40 17.12
N PRO A 426 4.32 26.42 17.78
CA PRO A 426 3.15 26.26 18.66
C PRO A 426 1.95 25.57 17.97
N GLU A 427 1.79 25.75 16.66
CA GLU A 427 0.73 25.19 15.83
C GLU A 427 0.98 23.73 15.40
N GLY A 428 2.16 23.18 15.68
CA GLY A 428 2.55 21.80 15.32
C GLY A 428 3.96 21.70 14.74
N PRO A 429 4.38 20.51 14.32
CA PRO A 429 5.70 20.35 13.72
C PRO A 429 5.73 20.94 12.31
N LEU A 430 6.66 21.86 12.10
CA LEU A 430 6.84 22.59 10.85
C LEU A 430 7.66 21.77 9.85
N ALA A 431 8.73 21.12 10.34
CA ALA A 431 9.64 20.36 9.51
C ALA A 431 10.18 19.14 10.28
N ALA A 432 10.53 18.09 9.55
CA ALA A 432 11.28 16.97 10.09
C ALA A 432 12.31 16.48 9.08
N ALA A 433 13.42 15.99 9.63
CA ALA A 433 14.48 15.30 8.92
C ALA A 433 14.60 13.90 9.51
N THR A 434 14.61 12.84 8.70
CA THR A 434 14.92 11.49 9.20
C THR A 434 15.96 10.85 8.34
N ALA A 435 16.82 10.05 8.95
CA ALA A 435 17.78 9.22 8.26
C ALA A 435 17.58 7.75 8.60
N VAL A 436 17.40 6.95 7.55
CA VAL A 436 17.10 5.53 7.68
C VAL A 436 18.00 4.76 6.72
N PRO A 437 18.68 3.69 7.18
CA PRO A 437 19.33 2.76 6.28
C PRO A 437 18.32 2.01 5.40
N GLU A 438 18.53 1.96 4.08
CA GLU A 438 17.76 1.11 3.16
C GLU A 438 18.61 -0.06 2.63
N ARG A 439 17.95 -1.13 2.17
CA ARG A 439 18.63 -2.23 1.46
C ARG A 439 19.31 -1.68 0.19
N GLY A 440 20.55 -2.08 -0.04
CA GLY A 440 21.35 -1.60 -1.18
C GLY A 440 22.44 -0.58 -0.85
N GLY A 441 22.67 -0.26 0.44
CA GLY A 441 23.86 0.49 0.85
C GLY A 441 23.81 1.99 0.53
N ASN A 442 22.61 2.56 0.40
CA ASN A 442 22.42 4.00 0.29
C ASN A 442 21.78 4.49 1.59
N ARG A 443 22.33 5.56 2.18
CA ARG A 443 21.67 6.24 3.32
C ARG A 443 20.66 7.23 2.77
N PHE A 444 19.48 7.25 3.38
CA PHE A 444 18.31 8.01 2.93
C PHE A 444 18.02 9.15 3.91
N CYS A 445 17.83 10.39 3.42
CA CYS A 445 17.33 11.50 4.22
C CYS A 445 16.08 12.13 3.59
N THR A 446 15.03 12.36 4.39
CA THR A 446 13.83 13.12 3.97
C THR A 446 13.75 14.47 4.65
N TRP A 447 13.23 15.48 3.95
CA TRP A 447 12.77 16.73 4.56
C TRP A 447 11.32 17.02 4.20
N ARG A 448 10.56 17.61 5.13
CA ARG A 448 9.28 18.29 4.84
C ARG A 448 9.37 19.75 5.20
N LEU A 449 8.92 20.60 4.28
CA LEU A 449 8.54 21.97 4.56
C LEU A 449 7.02 22.12 4.36
N PRO A 450 6.35 22.96 5.16
CA PRO A 450 4.92 23.21 5.07
C PRO A 450 4.55 24.09 3.88
#